data_AF-A0A917AD53-F1
#
_entry.id   AF-A0A917AD53-F1
#
_cell.length_a   1.000
_cell.length_b   1.000
_cell.length_c   1.000
_cell.angle_alpha   90.00
_cell.angle_beta   90.00
_cell.angle_gamma   90.00
#
_symmetry.space_group_name_H-M   'P 1'
#
loop_
_entity.id
_entity.type
_entity.pdbx_description
1 polymer ?
#
loop_
_entity_poly.entity_id
_entity_poly.type
_entity_poly.pdbx_seq_one_letter_code
_entity_poly.pdbx_strand_id
1 'polypeptide(L)'
;MLASFINEDFMKYILPLVIAPLLSAGAASADMTLDFKWGNIPLCTSGNPNTVGSPEFTLTGVPAGTNRIDFTLKDLDVPSYNHGGGKVKAEVSGSATLPGGIFKYKSPCPPSGSHRYQWKAVAKNGSKTLGTATAMRNYP
;
A
#
# COMPACT_ATOMS: atom_id res chain seq x y z
N MET A 1 76.06 29.24 -16.80
CA MET A 1 75.95 30.68 -17.06
C MET A 1 74.91 30.86 -18.16
N LEU A 2 73.71 31.38 -17.80
CA LEU A 2 72.68 32.01 -18.67
C LEU A 2 72.09 31.13 -19.80
N ALA A 3 70.83 31.20 -20.24
CA ALA A 3 69.54 31.67 -19.78
C ALA A 3 68.52 31.09 -20.81
N SER A 4 67.32 30.72 -20.36
CA SER A 4 66.01 30.80 -21.04
C SER A 4 65.91 30.69 -22.58
N PHE A 5 65.07 29.76 -23.07
CA PHE A 5 63.93 30.06 -23.98
C PHE A 5 62.95 28.88 -23.93
N ILE A 6 61.85 29.04 -23.19
CA ILE A 6 60.67 28.18 -23.30
C ILE A 6 59.82 28.74 -24.44
N ASN A 7 59.63 27.95 -25.50
CA ASN A 7 58.64 28.20 -26.54
C ASN A 7 57.25 27.92 -25.96
N GLU A 8 56.47 28.97 -25.78
CA GLU A 8 55.00 28.92 -25.73
C GLU A 8 54.53 28.34 -27.08
N ASP A 9 53.80 27.21 -27.11
CA ASP A 9 52.84 26.85 -28.20
C ASP A 9 52.42 25.37 -28.25
N PHE A 10 52.80 24.51 -27.29
CA PHE A 10 52.45 23.09 -27.37
C PHE A 10 51.74 22.54 -26.14
N MET A 11 50.65 23.19 -25.73
CA MET A 11 49.69 22.58 -24.82
C MET A 11 48.34 22.38 -25.54
N LYS A 12 48.37 21.51 -26.57
CA LYS A 12 47.23 20.73 -27.08
C LYS A 12 46.69 19.82 -25.96
N TYR A 13 46.01 20.37 -24.95
CA TYR A 13 45.54 19.57 -23.82
C TYR A 13 44.02 19.66 -23.67
N ILE A 14 43.40 18.60 -24.18
CA ILE A 14 42.45 17.76 -23.46
C ILE A 14 41.20 18.49 -22.95
N LEU A 15 40.11 18.34 -23.71
CA LEU A 15 38.75 18.51 -23.19
C LEU A 15 38.63 17.77 -21.85
N PRO A 16 38.20 18.41 -20.76
CA PRO A 16 37.85 17.67 -19.57
C PRO A 16 36.55 16.93 -19.86
N LEU A 17 36.62 15.61 -20.08
CA LEU A 17 35.45 14.75 -19.96
C LEU A 17 35.06 14.73 -18.48
N VAL A 18 34.21 15.67 -18.08
CA VAL A 18 33.60 15.69 -16.76
C VAL A 18 32.64 14.51 -16.69
N ILE A 19 33.11 13.38 -16.14
CA ILE A 19 32.25 12.25 -15.80
C ILE A 19 31.45 12.68 -14.56
N ALA A 20 30.26 13.23 -14.81
CA ALA A 20 29.30 13.51 -13.75
C ALA A 20 28.83 12.18 -13.15
N PRO A 21 28.94 11.98 -11.83
CA PRO A 21 28.37 10.80 -11.19
C PRO A 21 26.84 10.89 -11.30
N LEU A 22 26.23 9.95 -12.04
CA LEU A 22 24.80 9.72 -11.96
C LEU A 22 24.49 9.20 -10.55
N LEU A 23 24.09 10.09 -9.66
CA LEU A 23 23.42 9.75 -8.41
C LEU A 23 22.07 9.13 -8.76
N SER A 24 22.03 7.81 -8.93
CA SER A 24 20.77 7.06 -8.95
C SER A 24 20.13 7.16 -7.58
N ALA A 25 19.24 8.13 -7.41
CA ALA A 25 18.32 8.19 -6.28
C ALA A 25 17.39 6.97 -6.38
N GLY A 26 17.72 5.89 -5.66
CA GLY A 26 16.77 4.81 -5.46
C GLY A 26 15.54 5.36 -4.76
N ALA A 27 14.37 5.26 -5.39
CA ALA A 27 13.13 5.58 -4.71
C ALA A 27 12.99 4.66 -3.48
N ALA A 28 13.03 5.24 -2.29
CA ALA A 28 12.70 4.52 -1.07
C ALA A 28 11.25 4.04 -1.20
N SER A 29 11.04 2.72 -1.29
CA SER A 29 9.69 2.16 -1.22
C SER A 29 9.21 2.32 0.21
N ALA A 30 8.24 3.22 0.43
CA ALA A 30 7.52 3.26 1.68
C ALA A 30 6.77 1.93 1.87
N ASP A 31 6.71 1.43 3.10
CA ASP A 31 5.87 0.28 3.42
C ASP A 31 4.41 0.59 3.09
N MET A 32 3.71 -0.40 2.51
CA MET A 32 2.30 -0.26 2.20
C MET A 32 1.51 -0.12 3.49
N THR A 33 0.66 0.91 3.58
CA THR A 33 -0.25 1.10 4.72
C THR A 33 -1.70 1.05 4.29
N LEU A 34 -2.58 0.80 5.27
CA LEU A 34 -4.02 0.73 5.12
C LEU A 34 -4.65 1.54 6.24
N ASP A 35 -5.65 2.34 5.89
CA ASP A 35 -6.54 2.98 6.83
C ASP A 35 -8.00 2.81 6.40
N PHE A 36 -8.90 2.81 7.38
CA PHE A 36 -10.34 2.77 7.14
C PHE A 36 -11.12 3.31 8.34
N LYS A 37 -12.39 3.64 8.07
CA LYS A 37 -13.43 3.87 9.06
C LYS A 37 -14.59 2.94 8.73
N TRP A 38 -15.29 2.44 9.75
CA TRP A 38 -16.45 1.55 9.56
C TRP A 38 -17.55 2.17 8.68
N GLY A 39 -17.66 3.50 8.66
CA GLY A 39 -18.73 4.19 7.97
C GLY A 39 -20.08 3.91 8.64
N ASN A 40 -21.16 3.98 7.86
CA ASN A 40 -22.51 3.71 8.32
C ASN A 40 -22.88 2.23 8.09
N ILE A 41 -22.26 1.31 8.85
CA ILE A 41 -22.67 -0.09 8.86
C ILE A 41 -23.67 -0.33 10.01
N PRO A 42 -24.77 -1.06 9.76
CA PRO A 42 -25.77 -1.35 10.80
C PRO A 42 -25.18 -2.24 11.89
N LEU A 43 -25.57 -1.97 13.15
CA LEU A 43 -25.29 -2.86 14.27
C LEU A 43 -25.94 -4.23 14.03
N CYS A 44 -25.28 -5.28 14.51
CA CYS A 44 -25.85 -6.62 14.47
C CYS A 44 -26.84 -6.80 15.62
N THR A 45 -28.13 -6.88 15.31
CA THR A 45 -29.19 -7.07 16.32
C THR A 45 -29.84 -8.45 16.29
N SER A 46 -29.59 -9.24 15.24
CA SER A 46 -30.20 -10.56 15.02
C SER A 46 -29.32 -11.73 15.49
N GLY A 47 -28.11 -11.45 15.98
CA GLY A 47 -27.07 -12.46 16.21
C GLY A 47 -26.47 -13.06 14.93
N ASN A 48 -26.86 -12.57 13.75
CA ASN A 48 -26.37 -13.02 12.46
C ASN A 48 -25.74 -11.83 11.69
N PRO A 49 -24.47 -11.93 11.25
CA PRO A 49 -23.85 -10.89 10.44
C PRO A 49 -24.66 -10.44 9.23
N ASN A 50 -24.77 -9.13 9.03
CA ASN A 50 -25.34 -8.56 7.84
C ASN A 50 -24.39 -8.72 6.66
N THR A 51 -24.91 -8.78 5.43
CA THR A 51 -24.08 -8.63 4.22
C THR A 51 -24.11 -7.18 3.78
N VAL A 52 -23.01 -6.46 3.96
CA VAL A 52 -22.92 -5.01 3.75
C VAL A 52 -21.82 -4.67 2.75
N GLY A 53 -21.88 -3.45 2.20
CA GLY A 53 -20.80 -2.91 1.38
C GLY A 53 -19.54 -2.67 2.21
N SER A 54 -18.36 -2.84 1.59
CA SER A 54 -17.06 -2.55 2.21
C SER A 54 -16.96 -1.10 2.67
N PRO A 55 -16.14 -0.79 3.69
CA PRO A 55 -15.81 0.60 3.99
C PRO A 55 -15.00 1.23 2.85
N GLU A 56 -14.86 2.55 2.91
CA GLU A 56 -13.81 3.24 2.16
C GLU A 56 -12.44 2.84 2.72
N PHE A 57 -11.48 2.60 1.83
CA PHE A 57 -10.11 2.27 2.20
C PHE A 57 -9.15 3.32 1.67
N THR A 58 -8.25 3.81 2.53
CA THR A 58 -7.10 4.61 2.11
C THR A 58 -5.87 3.71 2.14
N LEU A 59 -5.14 3.68 1.03
CA LEU A 59 -3.87 2.98 0.89
C LEU A 59 -2.77 3.99 0.59
N THR A 60 -1.61 3.82 1.21
CA THR A 60 -0.38 4.54 0.86
C THR A 60 0.76 3.54 0.69
N GLY A 61 1.83 3.92 0.00
CA GLY A 61 2.95 3.02 -0.28
C GLY A 61 2.57 1.79 -1.13
N VAL A 62 1.54 1.89 -1.98
CA VAL A 62 1.14 0.78 -2.86
C VAL A 62 2.28 0.51 -3.86
N PRO A 63 2.83 -0.72 -3.90
CA PRO A 63 3.96 -1.03 -4.78
C PRO A 63 3.62 -0.86 -6.26
N ALA A 64 4.58 -0.37 -7.05
CA ALA A 64 4.43 -0.26 -8.49
C ALA A 64 4.14 -1.62 -9.15
N GLY A 65 3.34 -1.61 -10.21
CA GLY A 65 2.93 -2.83 -10.92
C GLY A 65 1.80 -3.62 -10.24
N THR A 66 1.18 -3.06 -9.20
CA THR A 66 -0.05 -3.61 -8.61
C THR A 66 -1.21 -3.50 -9.59
N ASN A 67 -1.91 -4.60 -9.85
CA ASN A 67 -3.12 -4.65 -10.70
C ASN A 67 -4.37 -5.14 -9.96
N ARG A 68 -4.21 -5.56 -8.70
CA ARG A 68 -5.30 -6.03 -7.86
C ARG A 68 -4.95 -5.85 -6.39
N ILE A 69 -5.94 -5.47 -5.58
CA ILE A 69 -5.87 -5.50 -4.12
C ILE A 69 -6.84 -6.58 -3.61
N ASP A 70 -6.34 -7.51 -2.82
CA ASP A 70 -7.15 -8.52 -2.14
C ASP A 70 -7.38 -8.08 -0.69
N PHE A 71 -8.65 -7.91 -0.33
CA PHE A 71 -9.08 -7.55 1.02
C PHE A 71 -9.66 -8.74 1.75
N THR A 72 -9.32 -8.87 3.03
CA THR A 72 -9.95 -9.83 3.94
C THR A 72 -10.19 -9.19 5.30
N LEU A 73 -11.36 -9.43 5.89
CA LEU A 73 -11.65 -9.07 7.28
C LEU A 73 -11.46 -10.28 8.19
N LYS A 74 -10.76 -10.08 9.30
CA LYS A 74 -10.62 -11.07 10.36
C LYS A 74 -11.13 -10.50 11.68
N ASP A 75 -12.01 -11.24 12.34
CA ASP A 75 -12.30 -11.04 13.77
C ASP A 75 -11.14 -11.65 14.56
N LEU A 76 -10.45 -10.84 15.36
CA LEU A 76 -9.30 -11.29 16.15
C LEU A 76 -9.72 -12.01 17.42
N ASP A 77 -10.96 -11.84 17.86
CA ASP A 77 -11.53 -12.47 19.04
C ASP A 77 -12.32 -13.75 18.67
N VAL A 78 -12.79 -13.86 17.42
CA VAL A 78 -13.30 -15.11 16.82
C VAL A 78 -12.62 -15.43 15.47
N PRO A 79 -11.33 -15.82 15.47
CA PRO A 79 -10.53 -16.01 14.24
C PRO A 79 -11.04 -17.05 13.25
N SER A 80 -11.89 -17.98 13.69
CA SER A 80 -12.45 -19.04 12.86
C SER A 80 -13.63 -18.56 11.99
N TYR A 81 -14.26 -17.43 12.32
CA TYR A 81 -15.38 -16.92 11.54
C TYR A 81 -14.90 -16.22 10.27
N ASN A 82 -15.36 -16.70 9.11
CA ASN A 82 -15.03 -16.10 7.83
C ASN A 82 -15.96 -14.92 7.51
N HIS A 83 -15.48 -13.70 7.76
CA HIS A 83 -16.16 -12.45 7.37
C HIS A 83 -16.09 -12.16 5.86
N GLY A 84 -15.20 -12.84 5.14
CA GLY A 84 -14.96 -12.63 3.72
C GLY A 84 -14.13 -11.39 3.44
N GLY A 85 -14.45 -10.72 2.35
CA GLY A 85 -13.68 -9.63 1.78
C GLY A 85 -13.89 -9.57 0.27
N GLY A 86 -12.99 -8.93 -0.47
CA GLY A 86 -13.15 -8.73 -1.90
C GLY A 86 -11.84 -8.58 -2.64
N LYS A 87 -11.87 -8.86 -3.94
CA LYS A 87 -10.76 -8.63 -4.87
C LYS A 87 -11.10 -7.45 -5.74
N VAL A 88 -10.32 -6.38 -5.65
CA VAL A 88 -10.54 -5.13 -6.39
C VAL A 88 -9.48 -5.05 -7.48
N LYS A 89 -9.91 -5.13 -8.74
CA LYS A 89 -9.01 -4.84 -9.88
C LYS A 89 -8.73 -3.34 -9.87
N ALA A 90 -7.46 -2.97 -9.72
CA ALA A 90 -7.03 -1.59 -9.63
C ALA A 90 -5.57 -1.49 -10.05
N GLU A 91 -5.29 -0.69 -11.07
CA GLU A 91 -3.93 -0.33 -11.46
C GLU A 91 -3.55 0.92 -10.68
N VAL A 92 -2.87 0.73 -9.55
CA VAL A 92 -2.55 1.79 -8.59
C VAL A 92 -1.12 1.65 -8.06
N SER A 93 -0.49 2.78 -7.77
CA SER A 93 0.81 2.86 -7.11
C SER A 93 0.87 4.11 -6.23
N GLY A 94 1.72 4.11 -5.21
CA GLY A 94 1.80 5.22 -4.26
C GLY A 94 0.57 5.27 -3.37
N SER A 95 -0.33 6.25 -3.57
CA SER A 95 -1.51 6.44 -2.73
C SER A 95 -2.81 6.27 -3.51
N ALA A 96 -3.79 5.62 -2.89
CA ALA A 96 -5.11 5.40 -3.49
C ALA A 96 -6.20 5.45 -2.41
N THR A 97 -7.35 6.04 -2.78
CA THR A 97 -8.59 5.91 -2.01
C THR A 97 -9.54 5.03 -2.80
N LEU A 98 -9.96 3.91 -2.22
CA LEU A 98 -10.92 3.00 -2.82
C LEU A 98 -12.30 3.27 -2.20
N PRO A 99 -13.33 3.57 -3.00
CA PRO A 99 -14.62 4.01 -2.47
C PRO A 99 -15.30 2.90 -1.66
N GLY A 100 -16.17 3.30 -0.74
CA GLY A 100 -17.03 2.36 -0.01
C GLY A 100 -17.97 1.59 -0.95
N GLY A 101 -18.34 0.37 -0.56
CA GLY A 101 -19.31 -0.46 -1.28
C GLY A 101 -18.79 -1.20 -2.52
N ILE A 102 -17.49 -1.10 -2.84
CA ILE A 102 -16.86 -1.76 -4.01
C ILE A 102 -16.92 -3.28 -3.97
N PHE A 103 -17.09 -3.89 -2.79
CA PHE A 103 -17.44 -5.29 -2.64
C PHE A 103 -18.34 -5.48 -1.41
N LYS A 104 -18.93 -6.66 -1.28
CA LYS A 104 -19.74 -7.04 -0.11
C LYS A 104 -18.99 -8.00 0.80
N TYR A 105 -19.24 -7.92 2.10
CA TYR A 105 -18.68 -8.81 3.12
C TYR A 105 -19.67 -9.01 4.27
N LYS A 106 -19.38 -9.94 5.17
CA LYS A 106 -20.19 -10.13 6.39
C LYS A 106 -19.73 -9.14 7.47
N SER A 107 -20.63 -8.26 7.91
CA SER A 107 -20.33 -7.25 8.92
C SER A 107 -19.83 -7.89 10.23
N PRO A 108 -19.11 -7.13 11.07
CA PRO A 108 -19.00 -7.46 12.48
C PRO A 108 -20.37 -7.81 13.11
N CYS A 109 -20.36 -8.76 14.04
CA CYS A 109 -21.52 -9.16 14.84
C CYS A 109 -21.04 -9.81 16.14
N PRO A 110 -20.36 -9.05 17.02
CA PRO A 110 -19.94 -9.59 18.29
C PRO A 110 -21.18 -9.92 19.14
N PRO A 111 -21.33 -11.15 19.67
CA PRO A 111 -22.51 -11.53 20.45
C PRO A 111 -22.62 -10.81 21.80
N SER A 112 -21.51 -10.27 22.31
CA SER A 112 -21.49 -9.50 23.56
C SER A 112 -20.32 -8.52 23.58
N GLY A 113 -20.63 -7.22 23.63
CA GLY A 113 -19.62 -6.17 23.74
C GLY A 113 -18.90 -5.89 22.43
N SER A 114 -17.62 -5.54 22.49
CA SER A 114 -16.84 -5.17 21.31
C SER A 114 -15.77 -6.21 20.99
N HIS A 115 -15.62 -6.51 19.71
CA HIS A 115 -14.47 -7.29 19.19
C HIS A 115 -13.52 -6.37 18.41
N ARG A 116 -12.28 -6.84 18.27
CA ARG A 116 -11.22 -6.28 17.43
C ARG A 116 -11.27 -6.93 16.06
N TYR A 117 -11.39 -6.11 15.04
CA TYR A 117 -11.37 -6.58 13.66
C TYR A 117 -10.17 -6.01 12.93
N GLN A 118 -9.55 -6.84 12.10
CA GLN A 118 -8.43 -6.46 11.25
C GLN A 118 -8.81 -6.61 9.77
N TRP A 119 -8.80 -5.49 9.05
CA TRP A 119 -8.70 -5.55 7.60
C TRP A 119 -7.25 -5.81 7.21
N LYS A 120 -7.06 -6.72 6.25
CA LYS A 120 -5.80 -6.95 5.55
C LYS A 120 -6.01 -6.62 4.08
N ALA A 121 -5.10 -5.83 3.52
CA ALA A 121 -5.00 -5.56 2.09
C ALA A 121 -3.72 -6.21 1.56
N VAL A 122 -3.81 -6.92 0.44
CA VAL A 122 -2.67 -7.53 -0.24
C VAL A 122 -2.60 -6.99 -1.66
N ALA A 123 -1.53 -6.26 -1.97
CA ALA A 123 -1.24 -5.80 -3.32
C ALA A 123 -0.70 -6.95 -4.17
N LYS A 124 -1.28 -7.16 -5.36
CA LYS A 124 -0.99 -8.29 -6.24
C LYS A 124 -0.63 -7.84 -7.65
N ASN A 125 0.20 -8.64 -8.30
CA ASN A 125 0.31 -8.71 -9.76
C ASN A 125 0.15 -10.17 -10.19
N GLY A 126 -1.05 -10.51 -10.68
CA GLY A 126 -1.40 -11.91 -10.94
C GLY A 126 -1.37 -12.75 -9.66
N SER A 127 -0.53 -13.79 -9.63
CA SER A 127 -0.31 -14.63 -8.45
C SER A 127 0.70 -14.04 -7.46
N LYS A 128 1.55 -13.10 -7.89
CA LYS A 128 2.62 -12.51 -7.08
C LYS A 128 2.04 -11.54 -6.04
N THR A 129 2.50 -11.65 -4.81
CA THR A 129 2.26 -10.63 -3.77
C THR A 129 3.37 -9.59 -3.85
N LEU A 130 2.99 -8.32 -3.91
CA LEU A 130 3.91 -7.18 -3.96
C LEU A 130 4.00 -6.45 -2.63
N GLY A 131 2.91 -6.41 -1.88
CA GLY A 131 2.83 -5.71 -0.60
C GLY A 131 1.66 -6.22 0.23
N THR A 132 1.70 -5.93 1.53
CA THR A 132 0.63 -6.25 2.47
C THR A 132 0.53 -5.14 3.49
N ALA A 133 -0.69 -4.76 3.82
CA ALA A 133 -0.99 -3.79 4.86
C ALA A 133 -2.14 -4.30 5.72
N THR A 134 -2.19 -3.87 6.99
CA THR A 134 -3.30 -4.19 7.88
C THR A 134 -3.74 -2.97 8.68
N ALA A 135 -5.02 -2.90 9.01
CA ALA A 135 -5.59 -1.89 9.88
C ALA A 135 -6.57 -2.55 10.84
N MET A 136 -6.47 -2.22 12.12
CA MET A 136 -7.34 -2.75 13.17
C MET A 136 -8.28 -1.68 13.71
N ARG A 137 -9.55 -2.05 13.95
CA ARG A 137 -10.53 -1.22 14.65
C ARG A 137 -11.42 -2.10 15.53
N ASN A 138 -11.89 -1.52 16.62
CA ASN A 138 -12.96 -2.10 17.42
C ASN A 138 -14.31 -1.87 16.75
N TYR A 139 -15.24 -2.80 16.91
CA TYR A 139 -16.65 -2.62 16.54
C TYR A 139 -17.57 -3.21 17.62
N PRO A 140 -18.71 -2.56 17.96
CA PRO A 140 -19.70 -3.06 18.93
C PRO A 140 -20.65 -4.14 18.41
#